data_AF-A0A150FTW1-F1
#
_entry.id   AF-A0A150FTW1-F1
#
_cell.length_a   1.000
_cell.length_b   1.000
_cell.length_c   1.000
_cell.angle_alpha   90.00
_cell.angle_beta   90.00
_cell.angle_gamma   90.00
#
_symmetry.space_group_name_H-M   'P 1'
#
loop_
_entity.id
_entity.type
_entity.pdbx_description
1 polymer ?
#
loop_
_entity_poly.entity_id
_entity_poly.type
_entity_poly.pdbx_seq_one_letter_code
_entity_poly.pdbx_strand_id
1 'polypeptide(L)'
;MPDNEVTATSRWEDIKWAAMQLKWLITRNIHISTRHFRVSLLDTLYLVAAAAIVGQVQTHEHQVGVSPLATFLSLNLTELTWIVLAPAIYVAVYYCMVVPRGPIWAYYTVGCLVCWWSSGTAYALSLSPLPPLEYMQYVSYRYYEIIGAFYEYGICGMDKDLSRGDRLGILSALTGRQDKSSELSRRCAPYFAIACGVLTSLGVGARAIAFVQLLVRAHWHGLRAITEVFFAAKRAVSERFKGSDTSALYL
;
A
#
# COMPACT_ATOMS: atom_id res chain seq x y z
N MET A 1 46.74 25.20 -41.78
CA MET A 1 45.32 24.95 -41.41
C MET A 1 45.04 23.44 -41.31
N PRO A 2 45.44 22.73 -40.23
CA PRO A 2 44.93 21.38 -39.94
C PRO A 2 44.25 21.21 -38.56
N ASP A 3 44.18 22.26 -37.72
CA ASP A 3 43.77 22.11 -36.30
C ASP A 3 42.25 21.99 -36.07
N ASN A 4 41.43 22.14 -37.12
CA ASN A 4 39.97 22.11 -37.00
C ASN A 4 39.37 20.71 -37.15
N GLU A 5 40.10 19.73 -37.73
CA GLU A 5 39.57 18.37 -37.91
C GLU A 5 39.67 17.51 -36.63
N VAL A 6 40.70 17.73 -35.81
CA VAL A 6 40.95 16.93 -34.59
C VAL A 6 39.92 17.21 -33.50
N THR A 7 39.37 18.43 -33.45
CA THR A 7 38.35 18.80 -32.45
C THR A 7 36.96 18.25 -32.80
N ALA A 8 36.67 18.04 -34.09
CA ALA A 8 35.39 17.49 -34.51
C ALA A 8 35.26 16.01 -34.15
N THR A 9 36.30 15.21 -34.37
CA THR A 9 36.29 13.76 -34.08
C THR A 9 36.19 13.47 -32.58
N SER A 10 36.90 14.24 -31.74
CA SER A 10 36.79 14.14 -30.27
C SER A 10 35.38 14.42 -29.77
N ARG A 11 34.72 15.48 -30.27
CA ARG A 11 33.35 15.82 -29.84
C ARG A 11 32.34 14.74 -30.22
N TRP A 12 32.55 14.07 -31.35
CA TRP A 12 31.69 12.96 -31.79
C TRP A 12 31.84 11.71 -30.91
N GLU A 13 33.04 11.41 -30.43
CA GLU A 13 33.29 10.32 -29.48
C GLU A 13 32.56 10.57 -28.14
N ASP A 14 32.63 11.80 -27.61
CA ASP A 14 31.95 12.18 -26.36
C ASP A 14 30.42 12.04 -26.46
N ILE A 15 29.83 12.45 -27.59
CA ILE A 15 28.39 12.31 -27.84
C ILE A 15 27.97 10.85 -27.92
N LYS A 16 28.76 9.99 -28.59
CA LYS A 16 28.49 8.55 -28.65
C LYS A 16 28.55 7.91 -27.26
N TRP A 17 29.50 8.34 -26.44
CA TRP A 17 29.68 7.81 -25.09
C TRP A 17 28.51 8.23 -24.17
N ALA A 18 28.10 9.50 -24.22
CA ALA A 18 26.92 9.99 -23.50
C ALA A 18 25.63 9.28 -23.93
N ALA A 19 25.45 9.02 -25.24
CA ALA A 19 24.30 8.30 -25.76
C ALA A 19 24.26 6.83 -25.30
N MET A 20 25.42 6.16 -25.23
CA MET A 20 25.52 4.80 -24.69
C MET A 20 25.19 4.73 -23.20
N GLN A 21 25.65 5.71 -22.41
CA GLN A 21 25.29 5.79 -20.99
C GLN A 21 23.81 6.03 -20.78
N LEU A 22 23.21 6.94 -21.55
CA LEU A 22 21.78 7.24 -21.46
C LEU A 22 20.95 6.00 -21.84
N LYS A 23 21.32 5.31 -22.92
CA LYS A 23 20.66 4.06 -23.33
C LYS A 23 20.77 2.99 -22.25
N TRP A 24 21.96 2.80 -21.66
CA TRP A 24 22.16 1.84 -20.58
C TRP A 24 21.33 2.18 -19.33
N LEU A 25 21.28 3.46 -18.94
CA LEU A 25 20.45 3.92 -17.82
C LEU A 25 18.95 3.70 -18.07
N ILE A 26 18.47 4.01 -19.29
CA ILE A 26 17.07 3.78 -19.68
C ILE A 26 16.75 2.28 -19.65
N THR A 27 17.58 1.44 -20.28
CA THR A 27 17.38 -0.02 -20.27
C THR A 27 17.43 -0.60 -18.85
N ARG A 28 18.34 -0.11 -18.01
CA ARG A 28 18.45 -0.53 -16.61
C ARG A 28 17.21 -0.13 -15.80
N ASN A 29 16.73 1.10 -15.96
CA ASN A 29 15.51 1.56 -15.28
C ASN A 29 14.26 0.81 -15.76
N ILE A 30 14.13 0.54 -17.06
CA ILE A 30 13.03 -0.26 -17.60
C ILE A 30 13.09 -1.71 -17.07
N HIS A 31 14.27 -2.31 -17.03
CA HIS A 31 14.44 -3.68 -16.55
C HIS A 31 14.19 -3.82 -15.03
N ILE A 32 14.69 -2.86 -14.24
CA ILE A 32 14.42 -2.79 -12.80
C ILE A 32 12.91 -2.58 -12.57
N SER A 33 12.27 -1.66 -13.30
CA SER A 33 10.84 -1.39 -13.18
C SER A 33 9.98 -2.60 -13.55
N THR A 34 10.31 -3.33 -14.63
CA THR A 34 9.54 -4.51 -15.06
C THR A 34 9.72 -5.72 -14.14
N ARG A 35 10.90 -5.90 -13.53
CA ARG A 35 11.16 -7.02 -12.61
C ARG A 35 10.49 -6.77 -11.26
N HIS A 36 10.54 -5.55 -10.73
CA HIS A 36 9.81 -5.18 -9.52
C HIS A 36 8.30 -5.17 -9.73
N PHE A 37 7.81 -4.80 -10.92
CA PHE A 37 6.41 -4.90 -11.29
C PHE A 37 5.86 -6.33 -11.15
N ARG A 38 6.57 -7.34 -11.66
CA ARG A 38 6.11 -8.75 -11.58
C ARG A 38 6.06 -9.27 -10.14
N VAL A 39 7.07 -8.96 -9.34
CA VAL A 39 7.12 -9.37 -7.93
C VAL A 39 6.02 -8.66 -7.14
N SER A 40 5.83 -7.36 -7.35
CA SER A 40 4.78 -6.58 -6.69
C SER A 40 3.38 -7.01 -7.13
N LEU A 41 3.19 -7.36 -8.41
CA LEU A 41 1.92 -7.87 -8.92
C LEU A 41 1.57 -9.22 -8.29
N LEU A 42 2.55 -10.13 -8.20
CA LEU A 42 2.38 -11.40 -7.50
C LEU A 42 2.07 -11.20 -6.01
N ASP A 43 2.81 -10.34 -5.32
CA ASP A 43 2.57 -10.03 -3.90
C ASP A 43 1.16 -9.46 -3.68
N THR A 44 0.75 -8.54 -4.53
CA THR A 44 -0.60 -7.96 -4.47
C THR A 44 -1.66 -9.02 -4.78
N LEU A 45 -1.45 -9.89 -5.77
CA LEU A 45 -2.36 -11.01 -6.07
C LEU A 45 -2.48 -11.98 -4.89
N TYR A 46 -1.38 -12.29 -4.19
CA TYR A 46 -1.40 -13.13 -2.99
C TYR A 46 -2.19 -12.47 -1.85
N LEU A 47 -1.95 -11.18 -1.60
CA LEU A 47 -2.70 -10.41 -0.60
C LEU A 47 -4.20 -10.35 -0.94
N VAL A 48 -4.54 -10.18 -2.22
CA VAL A 48 -5.94 -10.20 -2.69
C VAL A 48 -6.58 -11.57 -2.54
N ALA A 49 -5.87 -12.64 -2.92
CA ALA A 49 -6.37 -14.00 -2.76
C ALA A 49 -6.59 -14.34 -1.29
N ALA A 50 -5.64 -13.97 -0.41
CA ALA A 50 -5.79 -14.10 1.04
C ALA A 50 -7.00 -13.30 1.56
N ALA A 51 -7.14 -12.04 1.14
CA ALA A 51 -8.28 -11.20 1.52
C ALA A 51 -9.62 -11.77 1.03
N ALA A 52 -9.68 -12.37 -0.16
CA ALA A 52 -10.87 -13.01 -0.69
C ALA A 52 -11.26 -14.26 0.11
N ILE A 53 -10.27 -15.11 0.46
CA ILE A 53 -10.50 -16.30 1.31
C ILE A 53 -11.00 -15.87 2.69
N VAL A 54 -10.33 -14.92 3.31
CA VAL A 54 -10.71 -14.38 4.63
C VAL A 54 -12.10 -13.74 4.57
N GLY A 55 -12.41 -12.99 3.50
CA GLY A 55 -13.73 -12.39 3.30
C GLY A 55 -14.87 -13.42 3.19
N GLN A 56 -14.61 -14.58 2.57
CA GLN A 56 -15.58 -15.68 2.52
C GLN A 56 -15.82 -16.27 3.92
N VAL A 57 -14.75 -16.54 4.68
CA VAL A 57 -14.84 -17.04 6.06
C VAL A 57 -15.59 -16.05 6.95
N GLN A 58 -15.28 -14.76 6.85
CA GLN A 58 -15.95 -13.70 7.61
C GLN A 58 -17.42 -13.55 7.26
N THR A 59 -17.80 -13.77 5.99
CA THR A 59 -19.21 -13.78 5.59
C THR A 59 -19.96 -14.91 6.26
N HIS A 60 -19.33 -16.09 6.41
CA HIS A 60 -19.92 -17.20 7.13
C HIS A 60 -20.04 -16.93 8.63
N GLU A 61 -18.98 -16.42 9.28
CA GLU A 61 -19.03 -16.07 10.71
C GLU A 61 -20.06 -14.99 11.02
N HIS A 62 -20.27 -14.03 10.13
CA HIS A 62 -21.31 -13.02 10.27
C HIS A 62 -22.72 -13.62 10.24
N GLN A 63 -22.96 -14.69 9.46
CA GLN A 63 -24.24 -15.40 9.48
C GLN A 63 -24.52 -16.08 10.83
N VAL A 64 -23.45 -16.38 11.59
CA VAL A 64 -23.52 -16.96 12.94
C VAL A 64 -23.67 -15.88 14.03
N GLY A 65 -23.72 -14.59 13.65
CA GLY A 65 -24.01 -13.48 14.56
C GLY A 65 -22.78 -12.84 15.22
N VAL A 66 -21.58 -13.02 14.65
CA VAL A 66 -20.37 -12.34 15.14
C VAL A 66 -20.49 -10.83 14.95
N SER A 67 -20.10 -10.07 15.97
CA SER A 67 -20.21 -8.60 15.94
C SER A 67 -19.23 -7.99 14.91
N PRO A 68 -19.67 -7.04 14.05
CA PRO A 68 -18.79 -6.38 13.07
C PRO A 68 -17.59 -5.67 13.71
N LEU A 69 -17.75 -5.22 14.96
CA LEU A 69 -16.68 -4.58 15.73
C LEU A 69 -15.59 -5.57 16.12
N ALA A 70 -15.94 -6.79 16.53
CA ALA A 70 -14.96 -7.83 16.84
C ALA A 70 -14.18 -8.25 15.58
N THR A 71 -14.86 -8.37 14.44
CA THR A 71 -14.21 -8.66 13.14
C THR A 71 -13.26 -7.51 12.74
N PHE A 72 -13.71 -6.27 12.84
CA PHE A 72 -12.86 -5.12 12.53
C PHE A 72 -11.64 -5.03 13.46
N LEU A 73 -11.82 -5.23 14.76
CA LEU A 73 -10.74 -5.15 15.75
C LEU A 73 -9.72 -6.27 15.56
N SER A 74 -10.18 -7.51 15.37
CA SER A 74 -9.31 -8.67 15.15
C SER A 74 -8.44 -8.50 13.90
N LEU A 75 -9.04 -8.06 12.79
CA LEU A 75 -8.33 -7.72 11.56
C LEU A 75 -7.26 -6.63 11.76
N ASN A 76 -7.58 -5.57 12.51
CA ASN A 76 -6.60 -4.52 12.79
C ASN A 76 -5.45 -5.01 13.68
N LEU A 77 -5.73 -5.88 14.65
CA LEU A 77 -4.72 -6.42 15.57
C LEU A 77 -3.77 -7.41 14.89
N THR A 78 -4.29 -8.28 14.01
CA THR A 78 -3.44 -9.25 13.29
C THR A 78 -2.44 -8.55 12.37
N GLU A 79 -2.87 -7.48 11.70
CA GLU A 79 -2.01 -6.70 10.80
C GLU A 79 -1.00 -5.81 11.53
N LEU A 80 -1.26 -5.47 12.80
CA LEU A 80 -0.36 -4.60 13.57
C LEU A 80 1.06 -5.17 13.63
N THR A 81 1.18 -6.49 13.74
CA THR A 81 2.48 -7.19 13.72
C THR A 81 3.23 -6.90 12.42
N TRP A 82 2.56 -7.00 11.26
CA TRP A 82 3.18 -6.77 9.96
C TRP A 82 3.54 -5.31 9.72
N ILE A 83 2.66 -4.39 10.14
CA ILE A 83 2.86 -2.94 10.03
C ILE A 83 4.12 -2.48 10.75
N VAL A 84 4.46 -3.13 11.86
CA VAL A 84 5.65 -2.84 12.68
C VAL A 84 6.87 -3.62 12.17
N LEU A 85 6.70 -4.91 11.87
CA LEU A 85 7.82 -5.82 11.56
C LEU A 85 8.43 -5.57 10.18
N ALA A 86 7.61 -5.34 9.15
CA ALA A 86 8.12 -5.19 7.78
C ALA A 86 9.03 -3.94 7.62
N PRO A 87 8.66 -2.74 8.11
CA PRO A 87 9.56 -1.60 8.12
C PRO A 87 10.82 -1.82 8.96
N ALA A 88 10.73 -2.55 10.08
CA ALA A 88 11.89 -2.83 10.92
C ALA A 88 12.94 -3.65 10.15
N ILE A 89 12.51 -4.70 9.45
CA ILE A 89 13.40 -5.54 8.63
C ILE A 89 14.00 -4.73 7.48
N TYR A 90 13.17 -3.95 6.76
CA TYR A 90 13.63 -3.12 5.65
C TYR A 90 14.69 -2.10 6.10
N VAL A 91 14.39 -1.35 7.17
CA VAL A 91 15.31 -0.34 7.70
C VAL A 91 16.59 -0.98 8.21
N ALA A 92 16.53 -2.15 8.87
CA ALA A 92 17.73 -2.86 9.32
C ALA A 92 18.66 -3.21 8.15
N VAL A 93 18.13 -3.84 7.10
CA VAL A 93 18.91 -4.20 5.91
C VAL A 93 19.43 -2.95 5.19
N TYR A 94 18.57 -1.95 5.02
CA TYR A 94 18.92 -0.69 4.35
C TYR A 94 20.06 0.04 5.07
N TYR A 95 20.02 0.12 6.41
CA TYR A 95 21.10 0.73 7.19
C TYR A 95 22.41 -0.06 7.12
N CYS A 96 22.34 -1.40 7.15
CA CYS A 96 23.53 -2.24 7.02
C CYS A 96 24.22 -2.10 5.65
N MET A 97 23.46 -1.83 4.58
CA MET A 97 24.00 -1.78 3.21
C MET A 97 24.36 -0.37 2.73
N VAL A 98 23.55 0.64 3.07
CA VAL A 98 23.62 1.98 2.43
C VAL A 98 24.22 3.03 3.36
N VAL A 99 24.21 2.82 4.69
CA VAL A 99 24.65 3.79 5.70
C VAL A 99 24.04 5.19 5.46
N PRO A 100 22.71 5.32 5.49
CA PRO A 100 22.05 6.59 5.26
C PRO A 100 22.40 7.60 6.36
N ARG A 101 22.43 8.90 6.00
CA ARG A 101 22.78 10.00 6.93
C ARG A 101 21.62 10.46 7.83
N GLY A 102 20.39 10.07 7.50
CA GLY A 102 19.22 10.41 8.30
C GLY A 102 19.14 9.62 9.61
N PRO A 103 18.25 9.98 10.53
CA PRO A 103 18.03 9.20 11.74
C PRO A 103 17.14 7.97 11.48
N ILE A 104 17.48 6.83 12.10
CA ILE A 104 16.79 5.52 11.91
C ILE A 104 15.29 5.64 12.13
N TRP A 105 14.89 6.34 13.20
CA TRP A 105 13.49 6.46 13.58
C TRP A 105 12.64 7.15 12.52
N ALA A 106 13.18 8.09 11.72
CA ALA A 106 12.41 8.81 10.72
C ALA A 106 12.01 7.88 9.56
N TYR A 107 12.96 7.08 9.07
CA TYR A 107 12.68 6.07 8.04
C TYR A 107 11.72 4.99 8.55
N TYR A 108 11.91 4.56 9.80
CA TYR A 108 11.04 3.58 10.43
C TYR A 108 9.59 4.09 10.57
N THR A 109 9.40 5.30 11.10
CA THR A 109 8.07 5.91 11.24
C THR A 109 7.37 6.07 9.89
N VAL A 110 8.07 6.55 8.86
CA VAL A 110 7.50 6.67 7.51
C VAL A 110 7.13 5.29 6.96
N GLY A 111 7.99 4.30 7.11
CA GLY A 111 7.70 2.92 6.73
C GLY A 111 6.45 2.37 7.42
N CYS A 112 6.35 2.54 8.74
CA CYS A 112 5.16 2.14 9.51
C CYS A 112 3.89 2.85 9.02
N LEU A 113 3.97 4.15 8.73
CA LEU A 113 2.82 4.92 8.24
C LEU A 113 2.40 4.52 6.83
N VAL A 114 3.36 4.20 5.96
CA VAL A 114 3.09 3.66 4.61
C VAL A 114 2.43 2.28 4.72
N CYS A 115 2.95 1.39 5.57
CA CYS A 115 2.34 0.07 5.83
C CYS A 115 0.95 0.20 6.47
N TRP A 116 0.77 1.16 7.38
CA TRP A 116 -0.52 1.48 7.99
C TRP A 116 -1.55 1.95 6.95
N TRP A 117 -1.19 2.91 6.10
CA TRP A 117 -2.06 3.37 5.00
C TRP A 117 -2.37 2.24 4.01
N SER A 118 -1.35 1.48 3.62
CA SER A 118 -1.46 0.36 2.68
C SER A 118 -2.41 -0.73 3.20
N SER A 119 -2.25 -1.17 4.45
CA SER A 119 -3.19 -2.14 5.05
C SER A 119 -4.62 -1.58 5.12
N GLY A 120 -4.79 -0.32 5.53
CA GLY A 120 -6.11 0.32 5.63
C GLY A 120 -6.83 0.40 4.28
N THR A 121 -6.11 0.74 3.21
CA THR A 121 -6.69 0.82 1.86
C THR A 121 -6.96 -0.57 1.27
N ALA A 122 -6.14 -1.58 1.56
CA ALA A 122 -6.42 -2.96 1.18
C ALA A 122 -7.73 -3.46 1.81
N TYR A 123 -8.00 -3.08 3.07
CA TYR A 123 -9.27 -3.38 3.72
C TYR A 123 -10.47 -2.72 3.04
N ALA A 124 -10.40 -1.41 2.82
CA ALA A 124 -11.48 -0.68 2.15
C ALA A 124 -11.80 -1.26 0.76
N LEU A 125 -10.78 -1.78 0.06
CA LEU A 125 -10.95 -2.41 -1.24
C LEU A 125 -11.51 -3.84 -1.14
N SER A 126 -11.03 -4.66 -0.22
CA SER A 126 -11.56 -6.03 -0.01
C SER A 126 -13.07 -6.04 0.32
N LEU A 127 -13.56 -4.96 0.92
CA LEU A 127 -14.96 -4.76 1.30
C LEU A 127 -15.75 -3.95 0.25
N SER A 128 -15.09 -3.43 -0.78
CA SER A 128 -15.76 -2.74 -1.88
C SER A 128 -16.35 -3.76 -2.88
N PRO A 129 -17.53 -3.48 -3.48
CA PRO A 129 -18.11 -4.32 -4.52
C PRO A 129 -17.53 -3.98 -5.92
N LEU A 130 -16.22 -3.72 -6.02
CA LEU A 130 -15.58 -3.32 -7.27
C LEU A 130 -15.35 -4.53 -8.20
N PRO A 131 -15.61 -4.39 -9.52
CA PRO A 131 -15.29 -5.43 -10.49
C PRO A 131 -13.76 -5.58 -10.65
N PRO A 132 -13.27 -6.79 -11.01
CA PRO A 132 -11.84 -7.12 -11.02
C PRO A 132 -10.99 -6.32 -12.03
N LEU A 133 -11.61 -5.65 -13.01
CA LEU A 133 -10.90 -4.91 -14.07
C LEU A 133 -10.37 -3.55 -13.60
N GLU A 134 -11.15 -2.80 -12.82
CA GLU A 134 -10.74 -1.50 -12.26
C GLU A 134 -9.66 -1.65 -11.18
N TYR A 135 -9.57 -2.85 -10.60
CA TYR A 135 -8.58 -3.21 -9.60
C TYR A 135 -7.14 -3.14 -10.13
N MET A 136 -6.91 -3.55 -11.38
CA MET A 136 -5.56 -3.57 -11.99
C MET A 136 -4.96 -2.17 -12.18
N GLN A 137 -5.80 -1.16 -12.42
CA GLN A 137 -5.35 0.24 -12.53
C GLN A 137 -5.02 0.85 -11.16
N TYR A 138 -5.70 0.45 -10.10
CA TYR A 138 -5.38 0.89 -8.75
C TYR A 138 -3.99 0.38 -8.28
N VAL A 139 -3.67 -0.87 -8.62
CA VAL A 139 -2.39 -1.51 -8.26
C VAL A 139 -1.19 -0.78 -8.91
N SER A 140 -1.32 -0.33 -10.15
CA SER A 140 -0.25 0.42 -10.83
C SER A 140 -0.02 1.80 -10.20
N TYR A 141 -1.06 2.47 -9.72
CA TYR A 141 -0.95 3.78 -9.08
C TYR A 141 -0.22 3.70 -7.73
N ARG A 142 -0.53 2.68 -6.92
CA ARG A 142 0.13 2.43 -5.63
C ARG A 142 1.64 2.18 -5.75
N TYR A 143 2.05 1.55 -6.84
CA TYR A 143 3.46 1.27 -7.15
C TYR A 143 4.27 2.56 -7.36
N TYR A 144 3.73 3.51 -8.14
CA TYR A 144 4.40 4.80 -8.37
C TYR A 144 4.49 5.65 -7.10
N GLU A 145 3.51 5.55 -6.21
CA GLU A 145 3.51 6.31 -4.95
C GLU A 145 4.59 5.81 -3.97
N ILE A 146 4.71 4.48 -3.80
CA ILE A 146 5.72 3.88 -2.92
C ILE A 146 7.13 4.10 -3.50
N ILE A 147 7.32 3.93 -4.81
CA ILE A 147 8.62 4.15 -5.45
C ILE A 147 9.00 5.62 -5.47
N GLY A 148 8.05 6.52 -5.75
CA GLY A 148 8.28 7.96 -5.67
C GLY A 148 8.73 8.39 -4.27
N ALA A 149 8.10 7.86 -3.22
CA ALA A 149 8.42 8.17 -1.84
C ALA A 149 9.81 7.68 -1.40
N PHE A 150 10.21 6.46 -1.79
CA PHE A 150 11.45 5.84 -1.31
C PHE A 150 12.66 5.99 -2.26
N TYR A 151 12.46 6.04 -3.58
CA TYR A 151 13.56 5.92 -4.55
C TYR A 151 13.90 7.18 -5.34
N GLU A 152 12.94 8.05 -5.66
CA GLU A 152 13.21 9.23 -6.53
C GLU A 152 13.41 10.56 -5.78
N TYR A 153 12.70 10.75 -4.66
CA TYR A 153 12.72 12.03 -3.95
C TYR A 153 13.52 11.98 -2.64
N GLY A 154 13.59 10.81 -1.98
CA GLY A 154 14.20 10.66 -0.65
C GLY A 154 13.47 11.50 0.40
N ILE A 155 13.65 11.20 1.68
CA ILE A 155 13.14 12.08 2.74
C ILE A 155 13.97 13.36 2.67
N CYS A 156 13.41 14.40 2.05
CA CYS A 156 13.99 15.74 2.03
C CYS A 156 15.34 15.85 1.28
N GLY A 157 15.56 15.03 0.24
CA GLY A 157 16.78 15.07 -0.57
C GLY A 157 18.06 14.62 0.14
N MET A 158 17.97 14.06 1.36
CA MET A 158 19.13 13.59 2.13
C MET A 158 19.97 12.53 1.40
N ASP A 159 19.35 11.78 0.48
CA ASP A 159 20.01 10.73 -0.30
C ASP A 159 20.66 11.24 -1.61
N LYS A 160 20.36 12.47 -2.07
CA LYS A 160 20.86 13.00 -3.35
C LYS A 160 22.32 13.50 -3.28
N ASP A 161 22.86 13.70 -2.09
CA ASP A 161 24.25 14.16 -1.91
C ASP A 161 25.31 13.07 -2.08
N LEU A 162 24.93 11.81 -2.29
CA LEU A 162 25.87 10.71 -2.57
C LEU A 162 26.40 10.69 -4.01
N SER A 163 25.72 11.36 -4.95
CA SER A 163 26.04 11.26 -6.38
C SER A 163 27.12 12.23 -6.86
N ARG A 164 27.50 13.25 -6.05
CA ARG A 164 28.31 14.38 -6.54
C ARG A 164 29.73 14.53 -6.00
N GLY A 165 30.24 13.66 -5.12
CA GLY A 165 31.64 13.82 -4.71
C GLY A 165 32.14 12.87 -3.64
N ASP A 166 33.22 12.17 -4.01
CA ASP A 166 34.28 11.63 -3.17
C ASP A 166 34.05 10.38 -2.32
N ARG A 167 34.82 9.34 -2.69
CA ARG A 167 35.14 8.13 -1.91
C ARG A 167 35.70 8.40 -0.50
N LEU A 168 35.95 9.66 -0.11
CA LEU A 168 36.33 10.06 1.25
C LEU A 168 35.15 10.18 2.25
N GLY A 169 33.90 10.09 1.77
CA GLY A 169 32.70 10.24 2.60
C GLY A 169 32.46 9.14 3.64
N ILE A 170 32.94 7.92 3.40
CA ILE A 170 32.72 6.76 4.30
C ILE A 170 33.54 6.91 5.59
N LEU A 171 34.80 7.35 5.48
CA LEU A 171 35.66 7.59 6.65
C LEU A 171 35.19 8.83 7.43
N SER A 172 34.77 9.88 6.73
CA SER A 172 34.26 11.12 7.33
C SER A 172 32.89 10.97 8.01
N ALA A 173 32.07 9.99 7.59
CA ALA A 173 30.81 9.64 8.26
C ALA A 173 31.04 8.93 9.60
N LEU A 174 32.18 8.23 9.75
CA LEU A 174 32.56 7.54 10.98
C LEU A 174 33.34 8.43 11.96
N THR A 175 34.00 9.50 11.49
CA THR A 175 34.92 10.33 12.31
C THR A 175 34.34 11.65 12.83
N GLY A 176 33.01 11.82 12.89
CA GLY A 176 32.42 12.82 13.81
C GLY A 176 32.31 14.27 13.31
N ARG A 177 31.71 14.51 12.14
CA ARG A 177 31.18 15.85 11.78
C ARG A 177 29.66 15.90 11.93
N GLN A 178 29.21 15.83 13.18
CA GLN A 178 27.80 15.71 13.58
C GLN A 178 27.03 17.06 13.52
N ASP A 179 27.74 18.19 13.44
CA ASP A 179 27.13 19.54 13.52
C ASP A 179 26.28 19.94 12.32
N LYS A 180 26.55 19.43 11.11
CA LYS A 180 25.72 19.78 9.93
C LYS A 180 24.45 18.95 9.78
N SER A 181 24.38 17.80 10.47
CA SER A 181 23.20 16.92 10.45
C SER A 181 22.02 17.51 11.22
N SER A 182 22.29 18.18 12.34
CA SER A 182 21.27 18.78 13.20
C SER A 182 20.55 19.97 12.54
N GLU A 183 21.26 20.78 11.77
CA GLU A 183 20.69 21.94 11.08
C GLU A 183 19.82 21.54 9.87
N LEU A 184 20.24 20.53 9.11
CA LEU A 184 19.44 19.95 8.03
C LEU A 184 18.20 19.24 8.57
N SER A 185 18.34 18.50 9.68
CA SER A 185 17.22 17.86 10.38
C SER A 185 16.16 18.88 10.82
N ARG A 186 16.56 20.04 11.34
CA ARG A 186 15.63 21.13 11.70
C ARG A 186 14.87 21.69 10.50
N ARG A 187 15.52 21.85 9.35
CA ARG A 187 14.84 22.35 8.13
C ARG A 187 13.86 21.35 7.53
N CYS A 188 14.11 20.05 7.71
CA CYS A 188 13.26 18.97 7.19
C CYS A 188 12.13 18.53 8.13
N ALA A 189 12.22 18.87 9.42
CA ALA A 189 11.19 18.60 10.42
C ALA A 189 9.75 18.99 9.99
N PRO A 190 9.47 20.19 9.44
CA PRO A 190 8.09 20.53 9.06
C PRO A 190 7.56 19.67 7.92
N TYR A 191 8.37 19.39 6.89
CA TYR A 191 7.95 18.53 5.77
C TYR A 191 7.72 17.09 6.21
N PHE A 192 8.57 16.57 7.10
CA PHE A 192 8.40 15.25 7.70
C PHE A 192 7.10 15.16 8.51
N ALA A 193 6.81 16.17 9.34
CA ALA A 193 5.59 16.22 10.14
C ALA A 193 4.33 16.27 9.26
N ILE A 194 4.35 17.07 8.19
CA ILE A 194 3.24 17.14 7.21
C ILE A 194 3.04 15.79 6.54
N ALA A 195 4.11 15.15 6.05
CA ALA A 195 4.03 13.84 5.41
C ALA A 195 3.48 12.77 6.36
N CYS A 196 3.95 12.74 7.61
CA CYS A 196 3.42 11.84 8.62
C CYS A 196 1.95 12.11 8.92
N GLY A 197 1.56 13.39 9.02
CA GLY A 197 0.17 13.80 9.22
C GLY A 197 -0.75 13.34 8.09
N VAL A 198 -0.32 13.52 6.84
CA VAL A 198 -1.05 13.06 5.66
C VAL A 198 -1.17 11.54 5.66
N LEU A 199 -0.08 10.78 5.80
CA LEU A 199 -0.14 9.32 5.80
C LEU A 199 -1.00 8.76 6.94
N THR A 200 -0.96 9.39 8.12
CA THR A 200 -1.80 9.00 9.26
C THR A 200 -3.28 9.26 8.97
N SER A 201 -3.64 10.46 8.49
CA SER A 201 -5.04 10.82 8.21
C SER A 201 -5.63 9.97 7.10
N LEU A 202 -4.84 9.72 6.06
CA LEU A 202 -5.11 8.80 4.99
C LEU A 202 -5.37 7.38 5.55
N GLY A 203 -4.46 6.83 6.36
CA GLY A 203 -4.63 5.48 6.93
C GLY A 203 -5.82 5.32 7.87
N VAL A 204 -6.17 6.37 8.63
CA VAL A 204 -7.39 6.41 9.46
C VAL A 204 -8.64 6.49 8.58
N GLY A 205 -8.64 7.35 7.55
CA GLY A 205 -9.75 7.49 6.61
C GLY A 205 -10.08 6.18 5.90
N ALA A 206 -9.07 5.46 5.42
CA ALA A 206 -9.26 4.17 4.76
C ALA A 206 -9.89 3.12 5.69
N ARG A 207 -9.47 3.06 6.96
CA ARG A 207 -10.07 2.17 7.97
C ARG A 207 -11.49 2.58 8.35
N ALA A 208 -11.76 3.87 8.45
CA ALA A 208 -13.11 4.37 8.69
C ALA A 208 -14.06 3.97 7.56
N ILE A 209 -13.62 4.08 6.29
CA ILE A 209 -14.38 3.60 5.13
C ILE A 209 -14.64 2.10 5.23
N ALA A 210 -13.61 1.30 5.53
CA ALA A 210 -13.76 -0.15 5.71
C ALA A 210 -14.76 -0.49 6.83
N PHE A 211 -14.71 0.22 7.96
CA PHE A 211 -15.64 0.04 9.06
C PHE A 211 -17.09 0.39 8.66
N VAL A 212 -17.30 1.51 7.97
CA VAL A 212 -18.61 1.90 7.46
C VAL A 212 -19.15 0.85 6.47
N GLN A 213 -18.30 0.33 5.58
CA GLN A 213 -18.68 -0.75 4.65
C GLN A 213 -19.10 -2.02 5.39
N LEU A 214 -18.41 -2.40 6.47
CA LEU A 214 -18.80 -3.53 7.33
C LEU A 214 -20.17 -3.29 7.98
N LEU A 215 -20.42 -2.09 8.51
CA LEU A 215 -21.72 -1.75 9.10
C LEU A 215 -22.86 -1.78 8.08
N VAL A 216 -22.64 -1.23 6.88
CA VAL A 216 -23.63 -1.26 5.79
C VAL A 216 -23.94 -2.70 5.37
N ARG A 217 -22.91 -3.54 5.22
CA ARG A 217 -23.09 -4.97 4.92
C ARG A 217 -23.87 -5.68 6.03
N ALA A 218 -23.49 -5.46 7.29
CA ALA A 218 -24.17 -6.06 8.44
C ALA A 218 -25.66 -5.67 8.47
N HIS A 219 -25.96 -4.39 8.25
CA HIS A 219 -27.32 -3.88 8.19
C HIS A 219 -28.11 -4.48 7.02
N TRP A 220 -27.51 -4.57 5.84
CA TRP A 220 -28.14 -5.15 4.66
C TRP A 220 -28.48 -6.64 4.84
N HIS A 221 -27.58 -7.40 5.46
CA HIS A 221 -27.84 -8.80 5.81
C HIS A 221 -28.96 -8.95 6.83
N GLY A 222 -29.02 -8.07 7.83
CA GLY A 222 -30.12 -8.03 8.79
C GLY A 222 -31.46 -7.77 8.10
N LEU A 223 -31.54 -6.79 7.20
CA LEU A 223 -32.74 -6.51 6.41
C LEU A 223 -33.15 -7.71 5.56
N ARG A 224 -32.20 -8.35 4.87
CA ARG A 224 -32.48 -9.53 4.05
C ARG A 224 -33.06 -10.67 4.87
N ALA A 225 -32.49 -10.96 6.05
CA ALA A 225 -32.99 -11.99 6.95
C ALA A 225 -34.44 -11.72 7.39
N ILE A 226 -34.76 -10.46 7.72
CA ILE A 226 -36.13 -10.06 8.08
C ILE A 226 -37.09 -10.27 6.90
N THR A 227 -36.68 -9.89 5.69
CA THR A 227 -37.53 -10.08 4.49
C THR A 227 -37.79 -11.56 4.18
N GLU A 228 -36.79 -12.43 4.32
CA GLU A 228 -36.95 -13.87 4.10
C GLU A 228 -37.91 -14.50 5.13
N VAL A 229 -37.81 -14.11 6.41
CA VAL A 229 -38.74 -14.55 7.46
C VAL A 229 -40.16 -14.08 7.16
N PHE A 230 -40.33 -12.84 6.71
CA PHE A 230 -41.63 -12.30 6.32
C PHE A 230 -42.24 -13.07 5.15
N PHE A 231 -41.46 -13.38 4.11
CA PHE A 231 -41.91 -14.19 2.97
C PHE A 231 -42.23 -15.63 3.36
N ALA A 232 -41.42 -16.25 4.23
CA ALA A 232 -41.68 -17.59 4.77
C ALA A 232 -42.98 -17.63 5.58
N ALA A 233 -43.20 -16.65 6.47
CA ALA A 233 -44.42 -16.52 7.24
C ALA A 233 -45.65 -16.34 6.34
N LYS A 234 -45.54 -15.49 5.31
CA LYS A 234 -46.62 -15.29 4.32
C LYS A 234 -46.94 -16.57 3.55
N ARG A 235 -45.94 -17.36 3.15
CA ARG A 235 -46.15 -18.67 2.51
C ARG A 235 -46.87 -19.65 3.45
N ALA A 236 -46.43 -19.76 4.70
CA ALA A 236 -47.06 -20.65 5.68
C ALA A 236 -48.54 -20.30 5.96
N VAL A 237 -48.87 -19.01 6.02
CA VAL A 237 -50.26 -18.55 6.15
C VAL A 237 -51.07 -18.90 4.90
N SER A 238 -50.51 -18.67 3.70
CA SER A 238 -51.20 -18.99 2.43
C SER A 238 -51.48 -20.48 2.28
N GLU A 239 -50.62 -21.37 2.77
CA GLU A 239 -50.84 -22.82 2.71
C GLU A 239 -51.96 -23.27 3.67
N ARG A 240 -52.08 -22.67 4.86
CA ARG A 240 -53.20 -22.96 5.78
C ARG A 240 -54.56 -22.63 5.18
N PHE A 241 -54.67 -21.50 4.47
CA PHE A 241 -55.95 -21.11 3.84
C PHE A 241 -56.34 -22.05 2.69
N LYS A 242 -55.39 -22.50 1.86
CA LYS A 242 -55.66 -23.48 0.80
C LYS A 242 -56.18 -24.84 1.33
N GLY A 243 -55.74 -25.26 2.52
CA GLY A 243 -56.22 -26.49 3.15
C GLY A 243 -57.62 -26.40 3.78
N SER A 244 -58.08 -25.19 4.13
CA SER A 244 -59.39 -24.99 4.76
C SER A 244 -60.54 -25.09 3.76
N ASP A 245 -60.37 -24.56 2.54
CA ASP A 245 -61.45 -24.53 1.53
C ASP A 245 -61.75 -25.90 0.92
N THR A 246 -60.77 -26.81 0.90
CA THR A 246 -60.97 -28.19 0.41
C THR A 246 -61.74 -29.05 1.41
N SER A 247 -61.72 -28.71 2.70
CA SER A 247 -62.43 -29.48 3.74
C SER A 247 -63.93 -29.14 3.81
N ALA A 248 -64.34 -27.98 3.31
CA ALA A 248 -65.74 -27.54 3.31
C ALA A 248 -66.55 -28.05 2.10
N LEU A 249 -65.89 -28.61 1.07
CA LEU A 249 -66.54 -29.07 -0.16
C LEU A 249 -66.91 -30.57 -0.16
N TYR A 250 -66.60 -31.30 0.92
CA TYR A 250 -66.84 -32.74 1.07
C TYR A 250 -67.93 -33.09 2.12
N LEU A 251 -68.71 -32.10 2.56
CA LEU A 251 -69.92 -32.26 3.38
C LEU A 251 -71.13 -31.75 2.59
#